data_AF-A0A7C6UMT1-F1
#
_entry.id   AF-A0A7C6UMT1-F1
#
_cell.length_a   1.000
_cell.length_b   1.000
_cell.length_c   1.000
_cell.angle_alpha   90.00
_cell.angle_beta   90.00
_cell.angle_gamma   90.00
#
_symmetry.space_group_name_H-M   'P 1'
#
loop_
_entity.id
_entity.type
_entity.pdbx_description
1 polymer ?
#
loop_
_entity_poly.entity_id
_entity_poly.type
_entity_poly.pdbx_seq_one_letter_code
_entity_poly.pdbx_strand_id
1 'polypeptide(L)'
;MNFEHNPNTEIKMPPLVRKKRRKLTTAGYLAVIAFFLLCLSFGFWLGGKINNSPLVPEEKQNNPEHVFQSRDILNILVLGVDQRENEPARADTLMVAALDLREKEVHLLSIPRDTRVPIPTKGVTRRINYA
;
A
#
# COMPACT_ATOMS: atom_id res chain seq x y z
N MET A 1 -6.47 -46.23 -50.43
CA MET A 1 -7.76 -46.00 -49.73
C MET A 1 -8.40 -44.80 -50.40
N ASN A 2 -9.34 -45.06 -51.31
CA ASN A 2 -9.93 -44.03 -52.16
C ASN A 2 -11.13 -43.42 -51.42
N PHE A 3 -11.04 -42.14 -51.07
CA PHE A 3 -12.17 -41.38 -50.57
C PHE A 3 -12.87 -40.74 -51.77
N GLU A 4 -13.92 -41.39 -52.28
CA GLU A 4 -14.83 -40.78 -53.23
C GLU A 4 -15.55 -39.61 -52.56
N HIS A 5 -15.21 -38.41 -52.97
CA HIS A 5 -15.92 -37.19 -52.62
C HIS A 5 -17.24 -37.19 -53.38
N ASN A 6 -18.29 -37.74 -52.76
CA ASN A 6 -19.65 -37.70 -53.29
C ASN A 6 -20.21 -36.27 -53.17
N PRO A 7 -20.45 -35.56 -54.29
CA PRO A 7 -20.87 -34.16 -54.27
C PRO A 7 -22.33 -33.92 -53.85
N ASN A 8 -23.09 -34.98 -53.52
CA ASN A 8 -24.54 -34.92 -53.31
C ASN A 8 -25.00 -34.93 -51.84
N THR A 9 -24.10 -34.74 -50.88
CA THR A 9 -24.46 -34.59 -49.46
C THR A 9 -24.78 -33.13 -49.13
N GLU A 10 -26.01 -32.70 -49.39
CA GLU A 10 -26.53 -31.43 -48.87
C GLU A 10 -26.63 -31.50 -47.34
N ILE A 11 -25.68 -30.85 -46.65
CA ILE A 11 -25.72 -30.70 -45.19
C ILE A 11 -26.80 -29.67 -44.84
N LYS A 12 -27.98 -30.16 -44.44
CA LYS A 12 -29.11 -29.32 -44.01
C LYS A 12 -28.82 -28.72 -42.63
N MET A 13 -28.32 -27.49 -42.61
CA MET A 13 -28.02 -26.77 -41.37
C MET A 13 -29.33 -26.31 -40.71
N PRO A 14 -29.50 -26.45 -39.37
CA PRO A 14 -30.66 -25.92 -38.68
C PRO A 14 -30.69 -24.39 -38.79
N PRO A 15 -31.88 -23.76 -38.87
CA PRO A 15 -31.97 -22.31 -39.03
C PRO A 15 -31.37 -21.60 -37.82
N LEU A 16 -30.54 -20.59 -38.07
CA LEU A 16 -29.98 -19.73 -37.03
C LEU A 16 -31.11 -18.91 -36.39
N VAL A 17 -31.61 -19.36 -35.23
CA VAL A 17 -32.63 -18.63 -34.45
C VAL A 17 -31.98 -17.40 -33.81
N ARG A 18 -32.22 -16.22 -34.38
CA ARG A 18 -31.69 -14.95 -33.89
C ARG A 18 -32.45 -14.53 -32.62
N LYS A 19 -31.84 -14.71 -31.44
CA LYS A 19 -32.40 -14.24 -30.16
C LYS A 19 -32.48 -12.70 -30.18
N LYS A 20 -33.71 -12.17 -30.19
CA LYS A 20 -33.99 -10.72 -30.23
C LYS A 20 -33.37 -10.06 -28.99
N ARG A 21 -32.34 -9.22 -29.18
CA ARG A 21 -31.72 -8.45 -28.09
C ARG A 21 -32.79 -7.53 -27.50
N ARG A 22 -33.17 -7.77 -26.24
CA ARG A 22 -34.07 -6.88 -25.50
C ARG A 22 -33.36 -5.54 -25.33
N LYS A 23 -33.86 -4.52 -26.02
CA LYS A 23 -33.40 -3.14 -25.82
C LYS A 23 -33.81 -2.71 -24.41
N LEU A 24 -32.89 -2.11 -23.66
CA LEU A 24 -33.16 -1.61 -22.32
C LEU A 24 -34.20 -0.48 -22.43
N THR A 25 -35.34 -0.63 -21.77
CA THR A 25 -36.38 0.41 -21.74
C THR A 25 -35.86 1.64 -20.98
N THR A 26 -36.48 2.80 -21.17
CA THR A 26 -36.12 4.06 -20.46
C THR A 26 -36.11 3.89 -18.93
N ALA A 27 -37.00 3.05 -18.40
CA ALA A 27 -37.02 2.65 -17.00
C ALA A 27 -35.78 1.83 -16.57
N GLY A 28 -35.22 1.00 -17.47
CA GLY A 28 -33.99 0.26 -17.20
C GLY A 28 -32.75 1.16 -17.17
N TYR A 29 -32.71 2.21 -18.00
CA TYR A 29 -31.66 3.23 -17.93
C TYR A 29 -31.72 4.03 -16.62
N LEU A 30 -32.93 4.40 -16.17
CA LEU A 30 -33.13 5.08 -14.88
C LEU A 30 -32.65 4.21 -13.70
N ALA A 31 -32.93 2.91 -13.72
CA ALA A 31 -32.47 1.99 -12.68
C ALA A 31 -30.93 1.88 -12.61
N VAL A 32 -30.24 1.88 -13.76
CA VAL A 32 -28.77 1.83 -13.82
C VAL A 32 -28.15 3.13 -13.31
N ILE A 33 -28.73 4.28 -13.66
CA ILE A 33 -28.27 5.59 -13.17
C ILE A 33 -28.47 5.69 -11.66
N ALA A 34 -29.64 5.26 -11.16
CA ALA A 34 -29.91 5.23 -9.72
C ALA A 34 -28.92 4.34 -8.96
N PHE A 35 -28.58 3.16 -9.52
CA PHE A 35 -27.58 2.28 -8.93
C PHE A 35 -26.18 2.91 -8.88
N PHE A 36 -25.76 3.58 -9.96
CA PHE A 36 -24.47 4.29 -9.99
C PHE A 36 -24.42 5.44 -8.99
N LEU A 37 -25.50 6.22 -8.86
CA LEU A 37 -25.59 7.29 -7.87
C LEU A 37 -25.54 6.75 -6.43
N LEU A 38 -26.17 5.60 -6.19
CA LEU A 38 -26.16 4.95 -4.88
C LEU A 38 -24.77 4.40 -4.54
N CYS A 39 -24.07 3.80 -5.52
CA CYS A 39 -22.67 3.37 -5.35
C CYS A 39 -21.71 4.54 -5.11
N LEU A 40 -21.85 5.65 -5.83
CA LEU A 40 -21.02 6.84 -5.65
C LEU A 40 -21.23 7.47 -4.27
N SER A 41 -22.49 7.60 -3.84
CA SER A 41 -22.86 8.12 -2.51
C SER A 41 -22.32 7.22 -1.38
N PHE A 42 -22.48 5.90 -1.52
CA PHE A 42 -21.98 4.93 -0.54
C PHE A 42 -20.45 4.90 -0.47
N GLY A 43 -19.78 5.01 -1.62
CA GLY A 43 -18.33 5.14 -1.69
C GLY A 43 -17.81 6.41 -1.02
N PHE A 44 -18.49 7.55 -1.21
CA PHE A 44 -18.17 8.80 -0.52
C PHE A 44 -18.39 8.71 1.00
N TRP A 45 -19.46 8.04 1.44
CA TRP A 45 -19.76 7.83 2.87
C TRP A 45 -18.72 6.93 3.57
N LEU A 46 -18.27 5.87 2.91
CA LEU A 46 -17.16 5.03 3.39
C LEU A 46 -15.83 5.79 3.34
N GLY A 47 -15.56 6.50 2.25
CA GLY A 47 -14.36 7.31 2.01
C GLY A 47 -14.18 8.46 3.01
N GLY A 48 -15.28 9.06 3.47
CA GLY A 48 -15.24 10.09 4.51
C GLY A 48 -14.97 9.56 5.92
N LYS A 49 -15.30 8.28 6.20
CA LYS A 49 -15.10 7.65 7.52
C LYS A 49 -13.72 7.03 7.71
N ILE A 50 -13.09 6.51 6.65
CA ILE A 50 -11.73 5.92 6.72
C ILE A 50 -10.64 6.93 7.08
N ASN A 51 -10.93 8.23 7.04
CA ASN A 51 -9.98 9.27 7.43
C ASN A 51 -9.88 9.42 8.96
N ASN A 52 -10.88 8.91 9.73
CA ASN A 52 -11.05 9.23 11.15
C ASN A 52 -11.22 8.03 12.09
N SER A 53 -10.99 6.79 11.63
CA SER A 53 -11.07 5.61 12.50
C SER A 53 -9.72 4.90 12.58
N PRO A 54 -8.97 5.01 13.69
CA PRO A 54 -7.80 4.18 13.90
C PRO A 54 -8.26 2.73 14.13
N LEU A 55 -7.90 1.84 13.21
CA LEU A 55 -8.13 0.38 13.31
C LEU A 55 -7.08 -0.30 14.20
N VAL A 56 -6.66 0.35 15.28
CA VAL A 56 -5.66 -0.15 16.23
C VAL A 56 -6.22 0.03 17.64
N PRO A 57 -6.31 -1.04 18.46
CA PRO A 57 -6.70 -0.92 19.86
C PRO A 57 -5.76 0.05 20.59
N GLU A 58 -6.30 1.00 21.35
CA GLU A 58 -5.49 1.90 22.17
C GLU A 58 -4.74 1.11 23.26
N GLU A 59 -3.44 0.89 23.05
CA GLU A 59 -2.53 0.64 24.16
C GLU A 59 -2.33 1.95 24.92
N LYS A 60 -2.83 1.94 26.16
CA LYS A 60 -2.73 3.00 27.14
C LYS A 60 -1.27 3.14 27.58
N GLN A 61 -0.45 3.84 26.80
CA GLN A 61 0.97 4.07 27.14
C GLN A 61 1.18 5.45 27.74
N ASN A 62 1.49 5.41 29.03
CA ASN A 62 1.92 6.47 29.93
C ASN A 62 2.50 7.71 29.21
N ASN A 63 1.77 8.80 29.39
CA ASN A 63 2.07 10.17 29.01
C ASN A 63 3.57 10.56 28.86
N PRO A 64 4.05 10.87 27.65
CA PRO A 64 5.20 11.73 27.42
C PRO A 64 4.73 13.07 26.84
N GLU A 65 3.91 13.83 27.57
CA GLU A 65 3.24 15.08 27.12
C GLU A 65 4.19 16.21 26.68
N HIS A 66 5.51 15.98 26.65
CA HIS A 66 6.47 17.05 26.41
C HIS A 66 7.66 16.67 25.52
N VAL A 67 7.52 15.71 24.60
CA VAL A 67 8.63 15.39 23.65
C VAL A 67 8.45 16.03 22.26
N PHE A 68 7.22 16.26 21.81
CA PHE A 68 6.95 16.87 20.50
C PHE A 68 6.75 18.38 20.60
N GLN A 69 7.67 19.07 21.29
CA GLN A 69 7.69 20.52 21.22
C GLN A 69 8.29 20.95 19.87
N SER A 70 7.40 21.51 19.06
CA SER A 70 7.62 22.68 18.19
C SER A 70 8.42 22.54 16.89
N ARG A 71 8.49 21.35 16.30
CA ARG A 71 8.80 21.23 14.86
C ARG A 71 7.85 20.21 14.26
N ASP A 72 7.12 20.59 13.23
CA ASP A 72 6.17 19.74 12.50
C ASP A 72 6.79 18.49 11.86
N ILE A 73 8.08 18.22 12.09
CA ILE A 73 8.82 17.08 11.58
C ILE A 73 9.22 16.18 12.76
N LEU A 74 8.71 14.95 12.76
CA LEU A 74 9.06 13.89 13.69
C LEU A 74 10.18 13.02 13.12
N ASN A 75 11.35 13.01 13.77
CA ASN A 75 12.48 12.16 13.38
C ASN A 75 12.50 10.86 14.20
N ILE A 76 12.47 9.72 13.52
CA ILE A 76 12.53 8.37 14.08
C ILE A 76 13.81 7.70 13.58
N LEU A 77 14.64 7.21 14.50
CA LEU A 77 15.81 6.41 14.17
C LEU A 77 15.45 4.92 14.21
N VAL A 78 15.63 4.25 13.08
CA VAL A 78 15.39 2.80 12.92
C VAL A 78 16.74 2.08 12.90
N LEU A 79 16.88 1.10 13.78
CA LEU A 79 18.09 0.31 13.96
C LEU A 79 17.79 -1.17 13.70
N GLY A 80 18.42 -1.75 12.68
CA GLY A 80 18.42 -3.19 12.45
C GLY A 80 19.63 -3.82 13.12
N VAL A 81 19.40 -4.58 14.20
CA VAL A 81 20.46 -5.32 14.91
C VAL A 81 20.50 -6.77 14.45
N ASP A 82 21.69 -7.27 14.08
CA ASP A 82 21.97 -8.70 13.97
C ASP A 82 22.74 -9.11 15.23
N GLN A 83 22.14 -9.97 16.04
CA GLN A 83 22.76 -10.50 17.25
C GLN A 83 22.74 -12.02 17.21
N ARG A 84 23.90 -12.62 17.43
CA ARG A 84 24.07 -14.06 17.66
C ARG A 84 24.26 -14.30 19.15
N GLU A 85 23.91 -15.50 19.60
CA GLU A 85 23.73 -15.85 21.03
C GLU A 85 24.92 -15.46 21.94
N ASN A 86 26.15 -15.37 21.41
CA ASN A 86 27.36 -15.04 22.18
C ASN A 86 28.15 -13.83 21.63
N GLU A 87 27.56 -12.96 20.80
CA GLU A 87 28.25 -11.80 20.23
C GLU A 87 27.56 -10.47 20.61
N PRO A 88 28.32 -9.38 20.81
CA PRO A 88 27.75 -8.04 20.95
C PRO A 88 26.86 -7.72 19.75
N ALA A 89 25.64 -7.25 20.01
CA ALA A 89 24.68 -6.89 18.96
C ALA A 89 25.29 -5.84 18.02
N ARG A 90 25.29 -6.12 16.72
CA ARG A 90 25.77 -5.19 15.69
C ARG A 90 24.60 -4.61 14.94
N ALA A 91 24.56 -3.28 14.85
CA ALA A 91 23.63 -2.62 13.94
C ALA A 91 24.12 -2.77 12.49
N ASP A 92 23.41 -3.55 11.69
CA ASP A 92 23.70 -3.75 10.27
C ASP A 92 22.96 -2.74 9.39
N THR A 93 21.85 -2.20 9.88
CA THR A 93 21.06 -1.18 9.16
C THR A 93 20.74 0.00 10.06
N LEU A 94 21.02 1.21 9.58
CA LEU A 94 20.65 2.47 10.23
C LEU A 94 19.81 3.28 9.23
N MET A 95 18.62 3.70 9.63
CA MET A 95 17.76 4.55 8.80
C MET A 95 17.13 5.63 9.66
N VAL A 96 17.04 6.84 9.13
CA VAL A 96 16.29 7.95 9.75
C VAL A 96 15.03 8.18 8.93
N ALA A 97 13.87 8.11 9.59
CA ALA A 97 12.59 8.48 9.03
C ALA A 97 12.18 9.85 9.58
N ALA A 98 12.00 10.83 8.71
CA ALA A 98 11.48 12.15 9.04
C ALA A 98 10.04 12.24 8.53
N LEU A 99 9.08 12.33 9.45
CA LEU A 99 7.66 12.47 9.16
C LEU A 99 7.30 13.94 9.23
N ASP A 100 7.00 14.57 8.10
CA ASP A 100 6.43 15.92 8.07
C ASP A 100 4.91 15.84 8.26
N LEU A 101 4.45 16.27 9.43
CA LEU A 101 3.04 16.22 9.83
C LEU A 101 2.19 17.32 9.17
N ARG A 102 2.80 18.38 8.63
CA ARG A 102 2.09 19.43 7.86
C ARG A 102 1.82 18.97 6.45
N GLU A 103 2.89 18.57 5.76
CA GLU A 103 2.83 18.17 4.35
C GLU A 103 2.36 16.72 4.17
N LYS A 104 2.27 15.96 5.27
CA LYS A 104 1.92 14.51 5.28
C LYS A 104 2.88 13.68 4.44
N GLU A 105 4.15 14.09 4.42
CA GLU A 105 5.22 13.41 3.69
C GLU A 105 6.14 12.64 4.64
N VAL A 106 6.76 11.58 4.11
CA VAL A 106 7.74 10.79 4.85
C VAL A 106 9.03 10.76 4.05
N HIS A 107 10.10 11.27 4.66
CA HIS A 107 11.44 11.22 4.11
C HIS A 107 12.22 10.12 4.80
N LEU A 108 12.89 9.27 4.01
CA LEU A 108 13.71 8.18 4.51
C LEU A 108 15.16 8.41 4.08
N LEU A 109 16.08 8.38 5.04
CA LEU A 109 17.51 8.44 4.80
C LEU A 109 18.16 7.16 5.32
N SER A 110 18.66 6.34 4.40
CA SER A 110 19.49 5.19 4.71
C SER A 110 20.92 5.64 5.02
N ILE A 111 21.43 5.26 6.19
CA ILE A 111 22.83 5.48 6.58
C ILE A 111 23.57 4.13 6.48
N PRO A 112 24.52 3.98 5.55
CA PRO A 112 25.31 2.76 5.45
C PRO A 112 26.13 2.52 6.74
N ARG A 113 26.22 1.27 7.21
CA ARG A 113 26.94 0.90 8.45
C ARG A 113 28.43 1.28 8.47
N ASP A 114 29.04 1.35 7.29
CA ASP A 114 30.47 1.67 7.12
C ASP A 114 30.75 3.17 6.99
N THR A 115 29.73 4.02 7.13
CA THR A 115 29.88 5.49 7.11
C THR A 115 30.88 5.91 8.17
N ARG A 116 31.98 6.56 7.77
CA ARG A 116 33.00 7.04 8.71
C ARG A 116 32.60 8.40 9.25
N VAL A 117 32.38 8.47 10.56
CA VAL A 117 32.01 9.69 11.25
C VAL A 117 32.98 9.98 12.41
N PRO A 118 33.21 11.24 12.75
CA PRO A 118 33.81 11.57 14.03
C PRO A 118 32.87 11.14 15.16
N ILE A 119 33.37 10.34 16.11
CA ILE A 119 32.62 9.94 17.31
C ILE A 119 33.07 10.87 18.45
N PRO A 120 32.29 11.91 18.79
CA PRO A 120 32.73 12.94 19.73
C PRO A 120 33.07 12.37 21.11
N THR A 121 32.33 11.37 21.57
CA THR A 121 32.56 10.69 22.87
C THR A 121 33.92 9.97 22.95
N LYS A 122 34.54 9.63 21.82
CA LYS A 122 35.79 8.84 21.75
C LYS A 122 36.95 9.60 21.10
N GLY A 123 36.72 10.80 20.56
CA GLY A 123 37.75 11.62 19.91
C GLY A 123 38.38 10.96 18.67
N VAL A 124 37.72 9.97 18.06
CA VAL A 124 38.22 9.20 16.92
C VAL A 124 37.23 9.20 15.76
N THR A 125 37.74 9.07 14.54
CA THR A 125 36.92 8.82 13.35
C THR A 125 36.82 7.31 13.12
N ARG A 126 35.61 6.76 13.21
CA ARG A 126 35.33 5.32 13.06
C ARG A 126 34.05 5.12 12.23
N ARG A 127 33.73 3.87 11.90
CA ARG A 127 32.47 3.50 11.25
C ARG A 127 31.31 3.79 12.21
N ILE A 128 30.15 4.18 11.68
CA ILE A 128 28.99 4.58 12.50
C ILE A 128 28.43 3.44 13.35
N ASN A 129 28.62 2.18 12.93
CA ASN A 129 28.25 0.99 13.70
C ASN A 129 29.30 0.58 14.76
N TYR A 130 30.31 1.42 14.99
CA TYR A 130 31.33 1.20 16.00
C TYR A 130 30.77 1.57 17.38
N ALA A 131 30.10 0.59 17.99
CA ALA A 131 29.61 0.61 19.37
C ALA A 131 30.37 -0.43 20.21
#